data_AF-A0A6J5U3S0-F1
#
_entry.id   AF-A0A6J5U3S0-F1
#
_cell.length_a   1.000
_cell.length_b   1.000
_cell.length_c   1.000
_cell.angle_alpha   90.00
_cell.angle_beta   90.00
_cell.angle_gamma   90.00
#
_symmetry.space_group_name_H-M   'P 1'
#
loop_
_entity.id
_entity.type
_entity.pdbx_description
1 polymer ?
#
loop_
_entity_poly.entity_id
_entity_poly.type
_entity_poly.pdbx_seq_one_letter_code
_entity_poly.pdbx_strand_id
1 'polypeptide(L)'
;MAKFIIFSCNFPLIFLLSSFYFLTLQPISSSSLKSLNNNPNFDSEIALFGDAEPVDAGSYVNITRPSVSSSGLLLRQKPFKFLDANLSSPTSFSTEFTFSMTPGSGDGLLLVLAPKDFGSTFSGKGPFGLNGENRFLGIEFDTEMNGNVNDLNANHIGVDVGSFVSLTVGNVSSLNLELNSGEKLKSWIDYVASSKRLEIRLSKLGEPRPYNPITAYGIDLLGMWKNEDVYVGISSSNSNGNSSQISSVYSWSFRLRNIPNSMHSLPVNPRGYLDEHGEHLSVHKRRVCPLTVLAGMIFVTGCGALVAFMVLFLWAIIISRHTVFPAEFPVKPVDFRYEKINVVVEKDADSVKK
;
A
#
# COMPACT_ATOMS: atom_id res chain seq x y z
N MET A 1 84.01 -0.27 15.52
CA MET A 1 82.96 0.76 15.43
C MET A 1 81.90 0.25 14.45
N ALA A 2 80.87 -0.43 14.92
CA ALA A 2 79.85 -1.05 14.06
C ALA A 2 78.68 -0.07 13.85
N LYS A 3 78.37 0.25 12.58
CA LYS A 3 77.23 1.10 12.21
C LYS A 3 75.97 0.24 12.12
N PHE A 4 74.98 0.51 12.97
CA PHE A 4 73.63 -0.02 12.81
C PHE A 4 72.86 0.87 11.83
N ILE A 5 72.32 0.26 10.76
CA ILE A 5 71.38 0.90 9.84
C ILE A 5 69.98 0.58 10.35
N ILE A 6 69.26 1.60 10.81
CA ILE A 6 67.85 1.50 11.17
C ILE A 6 67.04 1.59 9.88
N PHE A 7 66.42 0.48 9.47
CA PHE A 7 65.37 0.51 8.44
C PHE A 7 64.07 1.00 9.10
N SER A 8 63.66 2.22 8.80
CA SER A 8 62.33 2.74 9.12
C SER A 8 61.30 2.06 8.20
N CYS A 9 60.71 0.97 8.67
CA CYS A 9 59.59 0.30 7.99
C CYS A 9 58.34 1.20 7.99
N ASN A 10 58.08 1.89 6.88
CA ASN A 10 56.81 2.56 6.57
C ASN A 10 55.67 1.57 6.24
N PHE A 11 55.54 0.49 7.02
CA PHE A 11 54.53 -0.55 6.80
C PHE A 11 53.10 -0.21 7.25
N PRO A 12 52.83 0.65 8.26
CA PRO A 12 51.45 0.83 8.74
C PRO A 12 50.62 1.79 7.86
N LEU A 13 51.25 2.71 7.12
CA LEU A 13 50.52 3.70 6.31
C LEU A 13 49.94 3.10 5.02
N ILE A 14 50.67 2.17 4.38
CA ILE A 14 50.23 1.51 3.13
C ILE A 14 49.02 0.57 3.40
N PHE A 15 49.00 -0.10 4.56
CA PHE A 15 47.86 -0.93 4.99
C PHE A 15 46.61 -0.09 5.35
N LEU A 16 46.79 1.13 5.86
CA LEU A 16 45.67 2.04 6.14
C LEU A 16 45.10 2.66 4.84
N LEU A 17 45.95 2.95 3.85
CA LEU A 17 45.51 3.43 2.54
C LEU A 17 44.85 2.34 1.70
N SER A 18 45.32 1.09 1.77
CA SER A 18 44.68 -0.02 1.05
C SER A 18 43.32 -0.38 1.65
N SER A 19 43.17 -0.34 2.98
CA SER A 19 41.87 -0.57 3.63
C SER A 19 40.86 0.51 3.28
N PHE A 20 41.29 1.78 3.14
CA PHE A 20 40.43 2.85 2.60
C PHE A 20 40.05 2.65 1.13
N TYR A 21 40.96 2.13 0.30
CA TYR A 21 40.68 1.83 -1.12
C TYR A 21 39.69 0.66 -1.28
N PHE A 22 39.76 -0.35 -0.41
CA PHE A 22 38.78 -1.45 -0.37
C PHE A 22 37.41 -1.02 0.19
N LEU A 23 37.35 -0.01 1.05
CA LEU A 23 36.10 0.57 1.56
C LEU A 23 35.39 1.46 0.51
N THR A 24 36.11 2.03 -0.45
CA THR A 24 35.52 2.87 -1.52
C THR A 24 35.18 2.10 -2.80
N LEU A 25 35.55 0.82 -2.90
CA LEU A 25 35.27 -0.06 -4.03
C LEU A 25 34.03 -0.95 -3.85
N GLN A 26 33.32 -0.87 -2.71
CA GLN A 26 31.96 -1.39 -2.70
C GLN A 26 31.07 -0.41 -3.46
N PRO A 27 30.44 -0.80 -4.58
CA PRO A 27 29.32 -0.02 -5.06
C PRO A 27 28.30 -0.04 -3.94
N ILE A 28 28.13 1.09 -3.26
CA ILE A 28 26.88 1.36 -2.58
C ILE A 28 25.89 1.42 -3.74
N SER A 29 25.29 0.27 -4.06
CA SER A 29 24.13 0.21 -4.92
C SER A 29 23.10 1.07 -4.22
N SER A 30 22.99 2.33 -4.63
CA SER A 30 21.87 3.17 -4.30
C SER A 30 20.68 2.55 -5.02
N SER A 31 20.05 1.55 -4.39
CA SER A 31 18.76 1.07 -4.82
C SER A 31 17.79 2.23 -4.64
N SER A 32 17.59 2.99 -5.72
CA SER A 32 16.43 3.85 -5.83
C SER A 32 15.21 2.97 -5.58
N LEU A 33 14.51 3.20 -4.48
CA LEU A 33 13.24 2.54 -4.19
C LEU A 33 12.26 2.95 -5.29
N LYS A 34 12.13 2.13 -6.32
CA LYS A 34 11.11 2.29 -7.36
C LYS A 34 9.81 1.74 -6.78
N SER A 35 8.74 2.53 -6.79
CA SER A 35 7.42 2.11 -6.31
C SER A 35 6.42 2.16 -7.45
N LEU A 36 5.55 1.14 -7.53
CA LEU A 36 4.46 1.10 -8.49
C LEU A 36 3.21 1.70 -7.85
N ASN A 37 3.11 3.03 -7.87
CA ASN A 37 1.97 3.74 -7.29
C ASN A 37 0.88 3.98 -8.34
N ASN A 38 -0.39 3.84 -7.95
CA ASN A 38 -1.57 4.11 -8.79
C ASN A 38 -1.66 3.26 -10.08
N ASN A 39 -1.17 2.02 -10.05
CA ASN A 39 -1.28 1.10 -11.17
C ASN A 39 -2.50 0.18 -11.01
N PRO A 40 -3.43 0.09 -11.98
CA PRO A 40 -4.62 -0.74 -11.84
C PRO A 40 -4.34 -2.25 -11.84
N ASN A 41 -3.18 -2.69 -12.35
CA ASN A 41 -2.83 -4.11 -12.43
C ASN A 41 -2.23 -4.66 -11.14
N PHE A 42 -1.75 -3.79 -10.25
CA PHE A 42 -1.04 -4.17 -9.03
C PHE A 42 -1.72 -3.56 -7.82
N ASP A 43 -1.68 -4.26 -6.69
CA ASP A 43 -2.09 -3.68 -5.41
C ASP A 43 -1.31 -2.39 -5.10
N SER A 44 -1.88 -1.54 -4.26
CA SER A 44 -1.21 -0.33 -3.81
C SER A 44 0.04 -0.66 -2.99
N GLU A 45 1.08 0.19 -3.10
CA GLU A 45 2.30 0.13 -2.29
C GLU A 45 3.18 -1.11 -2.60
N ILE A 46 3.41 -1.39 -3.88
CA ILE A 46 4.43 -2.36 -4.32
C ILE A 46 5.77 -1.65 -4.52
N ALA A 47 6.76 -2.04 -3.74
CA ALA A 47 8.16 -1.65 -3.90
C ALA A 47 8.91 -2.63 -4.80
N LEU A 48 9.82 -2.10 -5.61
CA LEU A 48 10.67 -2.86 -6.52
C LEU A 48 12.12 -2.79 -6.02
N PHE A 49 12.77 -3.94 -5.96
CA PHE A 49 14.16 -4.10 -5.51
C PHE A 49 14.99 -4.87 -6.54
N GLY A 50 16.31 -4.68 -6.47
CA GLY A 50 17.26 -5.29 -7.40
C GLY A 50 17.03 -4.81 -8.82
N ASP A 51 16.98 -5.76 -9.75
CA ASP A 51 16.81 -5.51 -11.18
C ASP A 51 15.34 -5.32 -11.60
N ALA A 52 14.40 -5.37 -10.65
CA ALA A 52 12.98 -5.23 -10.95
C ALA A 52 12.66 -3.85 -11.56
N GLU A 53 12.05 -3.85 -12.74
CA GLU A 53 11.82 -2.64 -13.53
C GLU A 53 10.44 -2.63 -14.21
N PRO A 54 9.65 -1.54 -14.08
CA PRO A 54 8.42 -1.39 -14.83
C PRO A 54 8.70 -1.23 -16.33
N VAL A 55 7.90 -1.91 -17.14
CA VAL A 55 7.96 -1.88 -18.62
C VAL A 55 6.64 -1.35 -19.16
N ASP A 56 6.65 -0.76 -20.36
CA ASP A 56 5.46 -0.23 -21.05
C ASP A 56 4.63 0.70 -20.15
N ALA A 57 5.27 1.75 -19.64
CA ALA A 57 4.69 2.71 -18.68
C ALA A 57 4.13 2.05 -17.40
N GLY A 58 4.68 0.89 -17.01
CA GLY A 58 4.25 0.13 -15.85
C GLY A 58 3.15 -0.89 -16.13
N SER A 59 2.82 -1.18 -17.38
CA SER A 59 1.82 -2.21 -17.73
C SER A 59 2.18 -3.58 -17.14
N TYR A 60 3.48 -3.85 -16.97
CA TYR A 60 4.03 -5.00 -16.27
C TYR A 60 5.42 -4.68 -15.69
N VAL A 61 5.97 -5.60 -14.92
CA VAL A 61 7.30 -5.48 -14.31
C VAL A 61 8.14 -6.68 -14.73
N ASN A 62 9.31 -6.41 -15.30
CA ASN A 62 10.37 -7.42 -15.42
C ASN A 62 11.04 -7.54 -14.06
N ILE A 63 11.04 -8.73 -13.47
CA ILE A 63 11.76 -9.01 -12.22
C ILE A 63 13.24 -9.24 -12.51
N THR A 64 13.53 -9.98 -13.58
CA THR A 64 14.89 -10.25 -14.05
C THR A 64 15.11 -9.64 -15.44
N ARG A 65 16.38 -9.44 -15.77
CA ARG A 65 16.87 -8.98 -17.08
C ARG A 65 17.49 -10.16 -17.84
N PRO A 66 17.68 -10.06 -19.16
CA PRO A 66 18.39 -11.09 -19.95
C PRO A 66 19.90 -11.08 -19.64
N SER A 67 20.25 -11.49 -18.43
CA SER A 67 21.59 -11.49 -17.85
C SER A 67 21.74 -12.68 -16.90
N VAL A 68 22.92 -13.30 -16.94
CA VAL A 68 23.35 -14.42 -16.07
C VAL A 68 23.60 -14.03 -14.62
N SER A 69 23.47 -12.74 -14.32
CA SER A 69 23.46 -12.21 -12.96
C SER A 69 22.36 -11.17 -12.92
N SER A 70 21.16 -11.62 -12.57
CA SER A 70 20.00 -10.77 -12.43
C SER A 70 19.09 -11.31 -11.35
N SER A 71 18.65 -10.43 -10.45
CA SER A 71 17.76 -10.78 -9.35
C SER A 71 16.88 -9.58 -9.03
N GLY A 72 15.59 -9.82 -8.82
CA GLY A 72 14.66 -8.77 -8.46
C GLY A 72 13.58 -9.25 -7.51
N LEU A 73 12.94 -8.28 -6.85
CA LEU A 73 11.87 -8.52 -5.89
C LEU A 73 10.79 -7.44 -6.03
N LEU A 74 9.53 -7.88 -6.11
CA LEU A 74 8.35 -7.06 -5.89
C LEU A 74 7.91 -7.32 -4.45
N LEU A 75 7.86 -6.29 -3.62
CA LEU A 75 7.47 -6.39 -2.22
C LEU A 75 6.22 -5.57 -1.95
N ARG A 76 5.21 -6.19 -1.34
CA ARG A 76 4.08 -5.46 -0.78
C ARG A 76 4.53 -4.79 0.53
N GLN A 77 4.57 -3.46 0.54
CA GLN A 77 5.13 -2.70 1.68
C GLN A 77 4.32 -2.84 2.96
N LYS A 78 3.00 -3.01 2.84
CA LYS A 78 2.12 -3.19 3.99
C LYS A 78 2.21 -4.64 4.49
N PRO A 79 2.69 -4.92 5.71
CA PRO A 79 2.64 -6.27 6.26
C PRO A 79 1.23 -6.60 6.77
N PHE A 80 1.02 -7.84 7.21
CA PHE A 80 -0.18 -8.28 7.91
C PHE A 80 0.14 -9.27 9.04
N LYS A 81 -0.80 -9.48 9.96
CA LYS A 81 -0.69 -10.49 11.02
C LYS A 81 -1.73 -11.59 10.80
N PHE A 82 -1.36 -12.84 11.10
CA PHE A 82 -2.30 -13.96 11.09
C PHE A 82 -3.28 -13.94 12.26
N LEU A 83 -2.97 -13.22 13.33
CA LEU A 83 -3.88 -12.93 14.42
C LEU A 83 -3.82 -11.43 14.73
N ASP A 84 -4.85 -10.72 14.29
CA ASP A 84 -5.06 -9.32 14.65
C ASP A 84 -5.73 -9.26 16.03
N ALA A 85 -5.26 -8.38 16.92
CA ALA A 85 -5.83 -8.19 18.24
C ALA A 85 -7.31 -7.77 18.21
N ASN A 86 -7.77 -7.19 17.10
CA ASN A 86 -9.16 -6.78 16.89
C ASN A 86 -10.04 -7.88 16.27
N LEU A 87 -9.47 -9.04 15.92
CA LEU A 87 -10.18 -10.14 15.28
C LEU A 87 -10.31 -11.35 16.22
N SER A 88 -11.47 -11.99 16.21
CA SER A 88 -11.76 -13.20 16.99
C SER A 88 -11.25 -14.49 16.34
N SER A 89 -10.72 -14.42 15.12
CA SER A 89 -10.37 -15.58 14.30
C SER A 89 -9.09 -15.32 13.50
N PRO A 90 -8.27 -16.35 13.25
CA PRO A 90 -7.08 -16.21 12.42
C PRO A 90 -7.40 -15.74 11.00
N THR A 91 -6.52 -14.90 10.45
CA THR A 91 -6.64 -14.31 9.12
C THR A 91 -6.36 -15.34 8.03
N SER A 92 -7.29 -15.48 7.08
CA SER A 92 -7.09 -16.22 5.84
C SER A 92 -6.58 -15.27 4.76
N PHE A 93 -5.97 -15.77 3.68
CA PHE A 93 -5.61 -14.90 2.55
C PHE A 93 -5.93 -15.55 1.21
N SER A 94 -6.01 -14.71 0.19
CA SER A 94 -6.08 -15.09 -1.21
C SER A 94 -5.16 -14.16 -1.98
N THR A 95 -4.32 -14.71 -2.84
CA THR A 95 -3.46 -13.91 -3.73
C THR A 95 -3.55 -14.46 -5.13
N GLU A 96 -3.55 -13.57 -6.10
CA GLU A 96 -3.49 -13.94 -7.50
C GLU A 96 -2.52 -13.03 -8.24
N PHE A 97 -1.79 -13.62 -9.18
CA PHE A 97 -0.88 -12.88 -10.03
C PHE A 97 -0.78 -13.52 -11.40
N THR A 98 -0.47 -12.67 -12.38
CA THR A 98 -0.24 -13.07 -13.77
C THR A 98 1.23 -12.89 -14.07
N PHE A 99 1.88 -13.89 -14.63
CA PHE A 99 3.30 -13.88 -14.91
C PHE A 99 3.63 -14.58 -16.23
N SER A 100 4.85 -14.40 -16.71
CA SER A 100 5.44 -15.23 -17.77
C SER A 100 6.94 -15.36 -17.54
N MET A 101 7.52 -16.46 -18.01
CA MET A 101 8.97 -16.66 -18.05
C MET A 101 9.36 -17.03 -19.48
N THR A 102 10.41 -16.40 -20.01
CA THR A 102 10.89 -16.74 -21.36
C THR A 102 11.55 -18.12 -21.39
N PRO A 103 11.64 -18.77 -22.57
CA PRO A 103 12.36 -20.03 -22.70
C PRO A 103 13.80 -19.95 -22.17
N GLY A 104 14.24 -21.01 -21.52
CA GLY A 104 15.53 -21.10 -20.83
C GLY A 104 15.39 -21.76 -19.46
N SER A 105 16.53 -22.12 -18.86
CA SER A 105 16.60 -22.68 -17.51
C SER A 105 17.09 -21.60 -16.55
N GLY A 106 16.33 -21.34 -15.49
CA GLY A 106 16.74 -20.53 -14.34
C GLY A 106 15.89 -20.88 -13.13
N ASP A 107 16.24 -20.35 -11.95
CA ASP A 107 15.60 -20.71 -10.67
C ASP A 107 14.06 -20.60 -10.74
N GLY A 108 13.53 -19.70 -11.58
CA GLY A 108 12.11 -19.52 -11.80
C GLY A 108 11.54 -18.35 -11.00
N LEU A 109 10.31 -18.48 -10.52
CA LEU A 109 9.59 -17.44 -9.79
C LEU A 109 9.17 -17.94 -8.40
N LEU A 110 9.28 -17.09 -7.37
CA LEU A 110 8.92 -17.43 -6.00
C LEU A 110 7.95 -16.39 -5.41
N LEU A 111 6.76 -16.82 -5.00
CA LEU A 111 5.97 -16.05 -4.04
C LEU A 111 6.45 -16.39 -2.63
N VAL A 112 6.90 -15.39 -1.88
CA VAL A 112 7.50 -15.58 -0.54
C VAL A 112 6.73 -14.81 0.53
N LEU A 113 6.54 -15.46 1.68
CA LEU A 113 6.01 -14.86 2.90
C LEU A 113 6.98 -15.11 4.06
N ALA A 114 7.32 -14.11 4.87
CA ALA A 114 8.10 -14.30 6.12
C ALA A 114 7.91 -13.11 7.07
N PRO A 115 8.32 -13.24 8.36
CA PRO A 115 8.06 -12.24 9.38
C PRO A 115 9.10 -11.10 9.38
N LYS A 116 9.88 -10.99 8.30
CA LYS A 116 10.99 -10.06 8.14
C LYS A 116 10.75 -9.27 6.87
N ASP A 117 11.02 -7.96 6.91
CA ASP A 117 11.03 -7.14 5.71
C ASP A 117 12.21 -7.55 4.81
N PHE A 118 11.90 -8.36 3.81
CA PHE A 118 12.89 -8.84 2.85
C PHE A 118 13.46 -7.72 1.98
N GLY A 119 12.75 -6.60 1.80
CA GLY A 119 13.26 -5.49 0.98
C GLY A 119 14.57 -4.93 1.54
N SER A 120 14.65 -4.79 2.86
CA SER A 120 15.85 -4.32 3.56
C SER A 120 17.03 -5.29 3.50
N THR A 121 16.78 -6.58 3.29
CA THR A 121 17.80 -7.64 3.30
C THR A 121 17.94 -8.36 1.97
N PHE A 122 17.30 -7.87 0.92
CA PHE A 122 17.35 -8.48 -0.40
C PHE A 122 18.77 -8.35 -0.94
N SER A 123 19.50 -9.47 -0.91
CA SER A 123 20.89 -9.51 -1.34
C SER A 123 21.04 -9.78 -2.84
N GLY A 124 19.97 -10.27 -3.49
CA GLY A 124 20.00 -10.74 -4.87
C GLY A 124 20.88 -11.97 -5.09
N LYS A 125 21.29 -12.65 -4.01
CA LYS A 125 22.14 -13.85 -4.02
C LYS A 125 21.37 -15.03 -3.45
N GLY A 126 21.74 -16.24 -3.88
CA GLY A 126 21.06 -17.48 -3.47
C GLY A 126 19.82 -17.78 -4.32
N PRO A 127 19.13 -18.90 -4.06
CA PRO A 127 17.94 -19.30 -4.81
C PRO A 127 16.90 -18.20 -4.79
N PHE A 128 16.38 -17.86 -5.98
CA PHE A 128 15.41 -16.77 -6.16
C PHE A 128 15.88 -15.39 -5.63
N GLY A 129 17.18 -15.20 -5.40
CA GLY A 129 17.76 -13.95 -4.89
C GLY A 129 17.64 -13.76 -3.37
N LEU A 130 17.24 -14.80 -2.63
CA LEU A 130 17.11 -14.81 -1.18
C LEU A 130 18.27 -15.57 -0.51
N ASN A 131 18.72 -15.09 0.65
CA ASN A 131 19.87 -15.68 1.34
C ASN A 131 19.72 -15.60 2.87
N GLY A 132 19.71 -16.77 3.50
CA GLY A 132 19.68 -16.90 4.97
C GLY A 132 18.27 -16.86 5.56
N GLU A 133 17.22 -16.81 4.74
CA GLU A 133 15.84 -16.95 5.18
C GLU A 133 15.52 -18.43 5.48
N ASN A 134 15.28 -18.76 6.75
CA ASN A 134 14.87 -20.11 7.19
C ASN A 134 13.50 -20.14 7.90
N ARG A 135 12.80 -18.99 7.95
CA ARG A 135 11.46 -18.84 8.52
C ARG A 135 10.49 -18.26 7.50
N PHE A 136 10.40 -18.88 6.33
CA PHE A 136 9.55 -18.43 5.24
C PHE A 136 8.57 -19.52 4.79
N LEU A 137 7.47 -19.10 4.15
CA LEU A 137 6.67 -19.93 3.26
C LEU A 137 7.00 -19.48 1.83
N GLY A 138 7.40 -20.41 0.98
CA GLY A 138 7.63 -20.20 -0.44
C GLY A 138 6.62 -20.96 -1.28
N ILE A 139 6.16 -20.35 -2.36
CA ILE A 139 5.47 -21.04 -3.44
C ILE A 139 6.31 -20.80 -4.69
N GLU A 140 7.12 -21.80 -5.03
CA GLU A 140 8.03 -21.76 -6.17
C GLU A 140 7.32 -22.22 -7.45
N PHE A 141 7.69 -21.59 -8.56
CA PHE A 141 7.33 -21.94 -9.93
C PHE A 141 8.65 -22.21 -10.62
N ASP A 142 9.10 -23.45 -10.49
CA ASP A 142 10.46 -23.84 -10.81
C ASP A 142 10.57 -24.29 -12.27
N THR A 143 11.58 -23.75 -12.95
CA THR A 143 11.91 -24.03 -14.35
C THR A 143 13.26 -24.72 -14.52
N GLU A 144 13.86 -25.13 -13.41
CA GLU A 144 15.11 -25.87 -13.35
C GLU A 144 14.90 -27.18 -12.58
N MET A 145 15.70 -28.21 -12.89
CA MET A 145 15.70 -29.46 -12.13
C MET A 145 17.02 -29.54 -11.40
N ASN A 146 17.00 -29.23 -10.11
CA ASN A 146 18.13 -29.32 -9.21
C ASN A 146 18.11 -30.67 -8.47
N GLY A 147 18.92 -31.62 -8.96
CA GLY A 147 19.02 -32.96 -8.35
C GLY A 147 19.46 -32.98 -6.88
N ASN A 148 19.99 -31.87 -6.34
CA ASN A 148 20.40 -31.74 -4.95
C ASN A 148 19.24 -31.45 -3.98
N VAL A 149 18.08 -31.02 -4.48
CA VAL A 149 16.87 -30.71 -3.68
C VAL A 149 15.68 -31.64 -4.00
N ASN A 150 15.94 -32.72 -4.76
CA ASN A 150 14.97 -33.74 -5.17
C ASN A 150 13.81 -33.22 -6.03
N ASP A 151 14.09 -32.29 -6.94
CA ASP A 151 13.06 -31.78 -7.85
C ASP A 151 12.46 -32.89 -8.70
N LEU A 152 11.14 -32.78 -8.88
CA LEU A 152 10.39 -33.74 -9.69
C LEU A 152 10.75 -33.62 -11.17
N ASN A 153 10.83 -32.38 -11.67
CA ASN A 153 11.19 -32.00 -13.04
C ASN A 153 11.45 -30.48 -13.11
N ALA A 154 11.91 -29.98 -14.26
CA ALA A 154 12.13 -28.55 -14.51
C ALA A 154 10.84 -27.78 -14.91
N ASN A 155 9.67 -28.19 -14.39
CA ASN A 155 8.37 -27.61 -14.71
C ASN A 155 7.34 -27.95 -13.62
N HIS A 156 7.59 -27.47 -12.39
CA HIS A 156 6.75 -27.80 -11.24
C HIS A 156 6.44 -26.59 -10.37
N ILE A 157 5.36 -26.71 -9.58
CA ILE A 157 5.03 -25.77 -8.52
C ILE A 157 5.30 -26.42 -7.18
N GLY A 158 6.09 -25.77 -6.35
CA GLY A 158 6.51 -26.27 -5.06
C GLY A 158 5.95 -25.50 -3.87
N VAL A 159 5.92 -26.12 -2.69
CA VAL A 159 5.60 -25.47 -1.42
C VAL A 159 6.76 -25.66 -0.46
N ASP A 160 7.45 -24.57 -0.18
CA ASP A 160 8.65 -24.52 0.63
C ASP A 160 8.38 -23.96 2.02
N VAL A 161 8.96 -24.57 3.04
CA VAL A 161 8.87 -24.07 4.41
C VAL A 161 10.24 -24.09 5.07
N GLY A 162 10.87 -22.92 5.14
CA GLY A 162 12.18 -22.75 5.77
C GLY A 162 13.39 -23.34 5.00
N SER A 163 13.14 -23.97 3.86
CA SER A 163 14.15 -24.43 2.89
C SER A 163 13.53 -24.52 1.49
N PHE A 164 14.35 -24.36 0.45
CA PHE A 164 13.97 -24.60 -0.97
C PHE A 164 13.95 -26.10 -1.31
N VAL A 165 13.40 -26.90 -0.40
CA VAL A 165 13.14 -28.32 -0.62
C VAL A 165 11.65 -28.47 -0.41
N SER A 166 10.94 -28.62 -1.51
CA SER A 166 9.48 -28.63 -1.53
C SER A 166 8.88 -29.75 -0.69
N LEU A 167 7.94 -29.39 0.19
CA LEU A 167 7.15 -30.34 0.98
C LEU A 167 6.03 -30.99 0.18
N THR A 168 5.57 -30.30 -0.87
CA THR A 168 4.67 -30.86 -1.86
C THR A 168 4.90 -30.21 -3.21
N VAL A 169 4.69 -30.97 -4.28
CA VAL A 169 4.91 -30.53 -5.65
C VAL A 169 3.68 -30.79 -6.50
N GLY A 170 3.34 -29.83 -7.36
CA GLY A 170 2.35 -29.96 -8.42
C GLY A 170 3.06 -30.02 -9.77
N ASN A 171 2.92 -31.13 -10.49
CA ASN A 171 3.53 -31.29 -11.82
C ASN A 171 2.78 -30.45 -12.86
N VAL A 172 3.37 -29.35 -13.33
CA VAL A 172 2.70 -28.43 -14.28
C VAL A 172 2.45 -29.09 -15.62
N SER A 173 3.31 -30.04 -16.03
CA SER A 173 3.12 -30.83 -17.25
C SER A 173 1.83 -31.65 -17.22
N SER A 174 1.28 -32.00 -16.05
CA SER A 174 -0.01 -32.70 -15.94
C SER A 174 -1.20 -31.85 -16.40
N LEU A 175 -1.03 -30.53 -16.45
CA LEU A 175 -2.00 -29.57 -16.97
C LEU A 175 -1.79 -29.27 -18.46
N ASN A 176 -0.84 -29.92 -19.13
CA ASN A 176 -0.35 -29.56 -20.47
C ASN A 176 0.11 -28.10 -20.56
N LEU A 177 0.77 -27.62 -19.50
CA LEU A 177 1.34 -26.29 -19.39
C LEU A 177 2.86 -26.37 -19.22
N GLU A 178 3.54 -25.30 -19.62
CA GLU A 178 4.98 -25.13 -19.47
C GLU A 178 5.25 -23.71 -18.93
N LEU A 179 5.90 -23.65 -17.76
CA LEU A 179 6.11 -22.41 -17.00
C LEU A 179 6.95 -21.37 -17.75
N ASN A 180 7.96 -21.83 -18.50
CA ASN A 180 8.91 -21.01 -19.27
C ASN A 180 8.60 -20.97 -20.77
N SER A 181 7.36 -21.26 -21.18
CA SER A 181 6.95 -21.18 -22.60
C SER A 181 6.92 -19.75 -23.17
N GLY A 182 7.03 -18.72 -22.32
CA GLY A 182 6.78 -17.33 -22.66
C GLY A 182 5.29 -16.94 -22.67
N GLU A 183 4.37 -17.91 -22.52
CA GLU A 183 2.95 -17.63 -22.38
C GLU A 183 2.65 -16.98 -21.03
N LYS A 184 1.60 -16.14 -21.00
CA LYS A 184 1.11 -15.56 -19.74
C LYS A 184 0.29 -16.61 -18.99
N LEU A 185 0.71 -16.90 -17.77
CA LEU A 185 0.02 -17.79 -16.83
C LEU A 185 -0.57 -16.98 -15.69
N LYS A 186 -1.67 -17.46 -15.13
CA LYS A 186 -2.31 -16.90 -13.94
C LYS A 186 -2.34 -17.93 -12.82
N SER A 187 -1.89 -17.52 -11.64
CA SER A 187 -1.91 -18.33 -10.43
C SER A 187 -2.88 -17.79 -9.40
N TRP A 188 -3.56 -18.68 -8.68
CA TRP A 188 -4.36 -18.38 -7.50
C TRP A 188 -3.86 -19.20 -6.32
N ILE A 189 -3.58 -18.52 -5.21
CA ILE A 189 -3.09 -19.14 -4.00
C ILE A 189 -4.01 -18.73 -2.86
N ASP A 190 -4.65 -19.72 -2.26
CA ASP A 190 -5.64 -19.54 -1.21
C ASP A 190 -5.20 -20.25 0.05
N TYR A 191 -5.12 -19.51 1.15
CA TYR A 191 -4.95 -20.07 2.48
C TYR A 191 -6.20 -19.86 3.31
N VAL A 192 -6.74 -20.95 3.86
CA VAL A 192 -7.87 -20.94 4.79
C VAL A 192 -7.36 -21.30 6.17
N ALA A 193 -7.36 -20.32 7.08
CA ALA A 193 -6.73 -20.44 8.38
C ALA A 193 -7.46 -21.40 9.34
N SER A 194 -8.78 -21.51 9.23
CA SER A 194 -9.58 -22.43 10.06
C SER A 194 -9.27 -23.90 9.77
N SER A 195 -9.04 -24.24 8.49
CA SER A 195 -8.68 -25.59 8.06
C SER A 195 -7.18 -25.78 7.85
N LYS A 196 -6.36 -24.74 8.10
CA LYS A 196 -4.90 -24.74 7.90
C LYS A 196 -4.50 -25.26 6.52
N ARG A 197 -5.23 -24.84 5.50
CA ARG A 197 -5.13 -25.41 4.14
C ARG A 197 -4.69 -24.35 3.14
N LEU A 198 -3.56 -24.60 2.50
CA LEU A 198 -3.05 -23.85 1.36
C LEU A 198 -3.43 -24.59 0.07
N GLU A 199 -3.97 -23.90 -0.92
CA GLU A 199 -4.29 -24.44 -2.23
C GLU A 199 -3.72 -23.55 -3.33
N ILE A 200 -3.09 -24.16 -4.32
CA ILE A 200 -2.48 -23.47 -5.46
C ILE A 200 -3.16 -23.94 -6.74
N ARG A 201 -3.51 -23.00 -7.62
CA ARG A 201 -4.12 -23.24 -8.93
C ARG A 201 -3.36 -22.47 -9.98
N LEU A 202 -3.29 -23.02 -11.18
CA LEU A 202 -2.60 -22.43 -12.32
C LEU A 202 -3.43 -22.63 -13.58
N SER A 203 -3.50 -21.60 -14.43
CA SER A 203 -4.04 -21.72 -15.79
C SER A 203 -3.32 -20.76 -16.74
N LYS A 204 -3.58 -20.89 -18.05
CA LYS A 204 -3.25 -19.83 -19.01
C LYS A 204 -4.08 -18.58 -18.69
N LEU A 205 -3.52 -17.41 -19.01
CA LEU A 205 -4.27 -16.16 -18.91
C LEU A 205 -5.47 -16.20 -19.88
N GLY A 206 -6.65 -15.82 -19.38
CA GLY A 206 -7.91 -15.84 -20.14
C GLY A 206 -8.75 -17.10 -19.91
N GLU A 207 -8.15 -18.17 -19.41
CA GLU A 207 -8.86 -19.38 -19.01
C GLU A 207 -9.53 -19.22 -17.63
N PRO A 208 -10.65 -19.93 -17.37
CA PRO A 208 -11.30 -19.89 -16.07
C PRO A 208 -10.41 -20.51 -14.98
N ARG A 209 -10.55 -19.97 -13.76
CA ARG A 209 -9.88 -20.52 -12.57
C ARG A 209 -10.24 -22.01 -12.40
N PRO A 210 -9.25 -22.93 -12.35
CA PRO A 210 -9.53 -24.35 -12.15
C PRO A 210 -10.24 -24.63 -10.83
N TYR A 211 -11.18 -25.59 -10.84
CA TYR A 211 -11.85 -26.05 -9.62
C TYR A 211 -10.84 -26.77 -8.70
N ASN A 212 -10.16 -27.77 -9.25
CA ASN A 212 -9.14 -28.54 -8.54
C ASN A 212 -7.81 -27.78 -8.47
N PRO A 213 -7.15 -27.73 -7.30
CA PRO A 213 -5.80 -27.20 -7.20
C PRO A 213 -4.79 -28.14 -7.88
N ILE A 214 -3.70 -27.57 -8.41
CA ILE A 214 -2.55 -28.35 -8.90
C ILE A 214 -1.82 -29.02 -7.72
N THR A 215 -1.75 -28.33 -6.58
CA THR A 215 -1.25 -28.87 -5.32
C THR A 215 -1.90 -28.16 -4.12
N ALA A 216 -1.94 -28.85 -2.98
CA ALA A 216 -2.45 -28.33 -1.73
C ALA A 216 -1.61 -28.84 -0.56
N TYR A 217 -1.45 -28.02 0.47
CA TYR A 217 -0.63 -28.33 1.63
C TYR A 217 -1.30 -27.94 2.94
N GLY A 218 -1.14 -28.78 3.97
CA GLY A 218 -1.61 -28.52 5.32
C GLY A 218 -0.55 -27.79 6.14
N ILE A 219 -0.79 -26.54 6.54
CA ILE A 219 0.19 -25.73 7.27
C ILE A 219 -0.46 -24.78 8.27
N ASP A 220 0.11 -24.70 9.47
CA ASP A 220 -0.32 -23.77 10.52
C ASP A 220 0.50 -22.48 10.49
N LEU A 221 0.10 -21.52 9.65
CA LEU A 221 0.82 -20.25 9.51
C LEU A 221 0.73 -19.36 10.76
N LEU A 222 -0.37 -19.45 11.51
CA LEU A 222 -0.48 -18.79 12.80
C LEU A 222 0.47 -19.41 13.82
N GLY A 223 0.57 -20.74 13.87
CA GLY A 223 1.56 -21.42 14.72
C GLY A 223 3.00 -21.03 14.37
N MET A 224 3.30 -20.87 13.08
CA MET A 224 4.65 -20.60 12.56
C MET A 224 5.15 -19.18 12.88
N TRP A 225 4.30 -18.17 12.71
CA TRP A 225 4.69 -16.76 12.88
C TRP A 225 3.98 -16.03 14.02
N LYS A 226 3.03 -16.68 14.69
CA LYS A 226 2.29 -16.12 15.83
C LYS A 226 1.72 -14.74 15.49
N ASN A 227 2.14 -13.71 16.22
CA ASN A 227 1.66 -12.33 16.07
C ASN A 227 2.70 -11.44 15.36
N GLU A 228 3.71 -12.02 14.70
CA GLU A 228 4.71 -11.29 13.92
C GLU A 228 4.06 -10.66 12.67
N ASP A 229 4.60 -9.52 12.25
CA ASP A 229 4.23 -8.89 10.98
C ASP A 229 4.82 -9.70 9.82
N VAL A 230 3.97 -10.16 8.92
CA VAL A 230 4.34 -10.97 7.77
C VAL A 230 4.32 -10.13 6.51
N TYR A 231 5.44 -10.15 5.80
CA TYR A 231 5.65 -9.50 4.52
C TYR A 231 5.41 -10.50 3.39
N VAL A 232 4.99 -9.99 2.23
CA VAL A 232 4.72 -10.80 1.03
C VAL A 232 5.47 -10.19 -0.14
N GLY A 233 6.16 -11.02 -0.92
CA GLY A 233 6.86 -10.58 -2.12
C GLY A 233 6.87 -11.63 -3.22
N ILE A 234 7.17 -11.20 -4.45
CA ILE A 234 7.44 -12.06 -5.59
C ILE A 234 8.91 -11.82 -6.00
N SER A 235 9.71 -12.88 -5.98
CA SER A 235 11.15 -12.84 -6.25
C SER A 235 11.51 -13.76 -7.41
N SER A 236 12.57 -13.40 -8.14
CA SER A 236 13.14 -14.24 -9.20
C SER A 236 14.62 -13.92 -9.37
N SER A 237 15.41 -14.92 -9.76
CA SER A 237 16.84 -14.77 -9.99
C SER A 237 17.36 -15.69 -11.09
N ASN A 238 18.40 -15.23 -11.76
CA ASN A 238 19.26 -16.00 -12.65
C ASN A 238 20.58 -16.32 -11.92
N SER A 239 20.50 -16.98 -10.75
CA SER A 239 21.65 -17.12 -9.85
C SER A 239 22.64 -18.22 -10.27
N ASN A 240 22.19 -19.19 -11.07
CA ASN A 240 22.98 -20.35 -11.49
C ASN A 240 23.97 -20.08 -12.65
N GLY A 241 24.14 -18.82 -13.07
CA GLY A 241 25.17 -18.40 -14.04
C GLY A 241 24.97 -18.85 -15.50
N ASN A 242 23.98 -19.70 -15.76
CA ASN A 242 23.66 -20.24 -17.08
C ASN A 242 22.28 -19.79 -17.60
N SER A 243 21.51 -19.06 -16.78
CA SER A 243 20.19 -18.54 -17.14
C SER A 243 20.28 -17.12 -17.67
N SER A 244 19.53 -16.79 -18.72
CA SER A 244 19.17 -15.40 -19.06
C SER A 244 17.66 -15.22 -19.14
N GLN A 245 16.93 -16.06 -18.40
CA GLN A 245 15.48 -16.06 -18.36
C GLN A 245 14.96 -14.71 -17.86
N ILE A 246 13.96 -14.17 -18.56
CA ILE A 246 13.23 -12.98 -18.16
C ILE A 246 11.94 -13.45 -17.49
N SER A 247 11.80 -13.12 -16.21
CA SER A 247 10.59 -13.32 -15.42
C SER A 247 9.80 -12.02 -15.36
N SER A 248 8.55 -12.04 -15.80
CA SER A 248 7.67 -10.87 -15.85
C SER A 248 6.43 -11.08 -14.99
N VAL A 249 5.98 -10.05 -14.27
CA VAL A 249 4.68 -10.01 -13.58
C VAL A 249 3.82 -8.93 -14.21
N TYR A 250 2.62 -9.28 -14.64
CA TYR A 250 1.67 -8.39 -15.32
C TYR A 250 0.60 -7.84 -14.39
N SER A 251 0.28 -8.57 -13.34
CA SER A 251 -0.70 -8.15 -12.34
C SER A 251 -0.45 -8.89 -11.04
N TRP A 252 -0.72 -8.27 -9.89
CA TRP A 252 -0.65 -8.94 -8.60
C TRP A 252 -1.61 -8.31 -7.60
N SER A 253 -2.44 -9.14 -6.98
CA SER A 253 -3.31 -8.72 -5.87
C SER A 253 -3.22 -9.68 -4.69
N PHE A 254 -3.26 -9.14 -3.48
CA PHE A 254 -3.19 -9.86 -2.22
C PHE A 254 -4.30 -9.39 -1.29
N ARG A 255 -5.21 -10.30 -0.94
CA ARG A 255 -6.41 -10.00 -0.15
C ARG A 255 -6.42 -10.82 1.13
N LEU A 256 -6.56 -10.13 2.26
CA LEU A 256 -6.89 -10.77 3.53
C LEU A 256 -8.39 -11.09 3.55
N ARG A 257 -8.72 -12.30 4.01
CA ARG A 257 -10.08 -12.78 4.22
C ARG A 257 -10.28 -13.03 5.71
N ASN A 258 -11.25 -12.33 6.28
CA ASN A 258 -11.71 -12.56 7.63
C ASN A 258 -13.03 -13.32 7.52
N ILE A 259 -13.04 -14.59 7.89
CA ILE A 259 -14.28 -15.35 8.03
C ILE A 259 -14.63 -15.32 9.51
N PRO A 260 -15.67 -14.56 9.94
CA PRO A 260 -16.10 -14.60 11.32
C PRO A 260 -16.55 -16.03 11.66
N ASN A 261 -16.09 -16.57 12.78
CA ASN A 261 -16.50 -17.89 13.30
C ASN A 261 -18.03 -18.04 13.46
N SER A 262 -18.79 -16.93 13.42
CA SER A 262 -20.25 -16.90 13.51
C SER A 262 -20.98 -17.35 12.23
N MET A 263 -20.28 -17.69 11.14
CA MET A 263 -20.90 -18.17 9.89
C MET A 263 -21.14 -19.69 9.84
N HIS A 264 -21.08 -20.39 10.97
CA HIS A 264 -21.77 -21.67 11.06
C HIS A 264 -23.27 -21.37 11.17
N SER A 265 -23.99 -21.53 10.05
CA SER A 265 -25.44 -21.59 10.07
C SER A 265 -25.83 -22.66 11.08
N LEU A 266 -26.45 -22.25 12.20
CA LEU A 266 -27.20 -23.17 13.03
C LEU A 266 -28.16 -23.93 12.11
N PRO A 267 -28.31 -25.26 12.25
CA PRO A 267 -29.27 -25.99 11.45
C PRO A 267 -30.64 -25.30 11.60
N VAL A 268 -31.25 -24.94 10.48
CA VAL A 268 -32.59 -24.33 10.45
C VAL A 268 -33.52 -25.28 11.19
N ASN A 269 -34.07 -24.83 12.31
CA ASN A 269 -35.04 -25.61 13.07
C ASN A 269 -36.38 -25.59 12.31
N PRO A 270 -36.82 -26.72 11.72
CA PRO A 270 -38.03 -26.75 10.90
C PRO A 270 -39.33 -26.52 11.70
N ARG A 271 -39.26 -26.45 13.04
CA ARG A 271 -40.42 -26.16 13.91
C ARG A 271 -40.73 -24.68 14.08
N GLY A 272 -39.88 -23.78 13.59
CA GLY A 272 -40.11 -22.32 13.69
C GLY A 272 -41.15 -21.76 12.73
N TYR A 273 -41.74 -22.58 11.84
CA TYR A 273 -42.66 -22.11 10.80
C TYR A 273 -44.14 -22.25 11.16
N LEU A 274 -44.47 -22.76 12.35
CA LEU A 274 -45.87 -23.01 12.74
C LEU A 274 -46.45 -22.05 13.76
N ASP A 275 -45.68 -21.12 14.31
CA ASP A 275 -46.21 -20.13 15.24
C ASP A 275 -45.84 -18.70 14.82
N GLU A 276 -46.88 -17.86 14.81
CA GLU A 276 -46.89 -16.40 14.69
C GLU A 276 -46.93 -15.77 13.28
N HIS A 277 -48.12 -15.86 12.68
CA HIS A 277 -48.77 -14.64 12.19
C HIS A 277 -49.04 -13.70 13.38
N GLY A 278 -48.14 -12.75 13.58
CA GLY A 278 -48.29 -11.66 14.53
C GLY A 278 -47.34 -10.53 14.14
N GLU A 279 -47.88 -9.42 13.67
CA GLU A 279 -47.10 -8.23 13.32
C GLU A 279 -46.27 -7.74 14.51
N HIS A 280 -44.99 -7.48 14.29
CA HIS A 280 -44.30 -6.37 14.96
C HIS A 280 -43.12 -5.88 14.12
N LEU A 281 -43.34 -4.78 13.38
CA LEU A 281 -42.29 -3.92 12.84
C LEU A 281 -41.37 -3.49 13.98
N SER A 282 -40.23 -4.17 14.14
CA SER A 282 -39.19 -3.73 15.06
C SER A 282 -38.42 -2.56 14.43
N VAL A 283 -38.96 -1.38 14.66
CA VAL A 283 -38.26 -0.10 14.55
C VAL A 283 -36.92 -0.23 15.27
N HIS A 284 -35.84 0.01 14.53
CA HIS A 284 -34.48 0.05 15.04
C HIS A 284 -34.40 1.12 16.15
N LYS A 285 -34.51 0.69 17.41
CA LYS A 285 -34.42 1.58 18.58
C LYS A 285 -32.96 2.02 18.73
N ARG A 286 -32.61 3.09 18.02
CA ARG A 286 -31.33 3.79 18.11
C ARG A 286 -31.14 4.23 19.57
N ARG A 287 -30.35 3.47 20.35
CA ARG A 287 -29.88 3.92 21.66
C ARG A 287 -29.01 5.14 21.42
N VAL A 288 -29.58 6.32 21.65
CA VAL A 288 -28.84 7.58 21.58
C VAL A 288 -27.86 7.58 22.74
N CYS A 289 -26.57 7.52 22.43
CA CYS A 289 -25.52 7.67 23.41
C CYS A 289 -25.57 9.11 23.96
N PRO A 290 -25.60 9.34 25.29
CA PRO A 290 -25.65 10.68 25.86
C PRO A 290 -24.47 11.57 25.42
N LEU A 291 -23.34 10.95 25.08
CA LEU A 291 -22.17 11.63 24.49
C LEU A 291 -22.45 12.23 23.11
N THR A 292 -23.29 11.60 22.29
CA THR A 292 -23.65 12.12 20.96
C THR A 292 -24.54 13.36 21.06
N VAL A 293 -25.45 13.39 22.05
CA VAL A 293 -26.30 14.57 22.31
C VAL A 293 -25.46 15.73 22.84
N LEU A 294 -24.52 15.45 23.74
CA LEU A 294 -23.62 16.46 24.28
C LEU A 294 -22.72 17.08 23.20
N ALA A 295 -22.15 16.24 22.32
CA ALA A 295 -21.35 16.72 21.19
C ALA A 295 -22.17 17.60 20.23
N GLY A 296 -23.41 17.22 19.94
CA GLY A 296 -24.34 18.03 19.13
C GLY A 296 -24.64 19.39 19.77
N MET A 297 -24.87 19.44 21.08
CA MET A 297 -25.13 20.68 21.82
C MET A 297 -23.92 21.64 21.77
N ILE A 298 -22.71 21.11 21.96
CA ILE A 298 -21.47 21.90 21.88
C ILE A 298 -21.29 22.45 20.46
N PHE A 299 -21.51 21.62 19.44
CA PHE A 299 -21.35 22.02 18.05
C PHE A 299 -22.34 23.13 17.65
N VAL A 300 -23.62 22.98 18.00
CA VAL A 300 -24.66 24.00 17.72
C VAL A 300 -24.35 25.31 18.44
N THR A 301 -23.92 25.24 19.71
CA THR A 301 -23.60 26.44 20.48
C THR A 301 -22.36 27.15 19.91
N GLY A 302 -21.32 26.40 19.55
CA GLY A 302 -20.09 26.93 18.95
C GLY A 302 -20.35 27.59 17.59
N CYS A 303 -21.11 26.91 16.71
CA CYS A 303 -21.50 27.49 15.42
C CYS A 303 -22.39 28.73 15.57
N GLY A 304 -23.35 28.70 16.50
CA GLY A 304 -24.21 29.86 16.79
C GLY A 304 -23.42 31.08 17.25
N ALA A 305 -22.46 30.88 18.16
CA ALA A 305 -21.58 31.95 18.64
C ALA A 305 -20.70 32.53 17.52
N LEU A 306 -20.14 31.67 16.65
CA LEU A 306 -19.36 32.11 15.50
C LEU A 306 -20.18 32.95 14.52
N VAL A 307 -21.40 32.53 14.20
CA VAL A 307 -22.29 33.28 13.30
C VAL A 307 -22.65 34.64 13.92
N ALA A 308 -22.99 34.67 15.20
CA ALA A 308 -23.27 35.93 15.90
C ALA A 308 -22.06 36.87 15.88
N PHE A 309 -20.84 36.36 16.10
CA PHE A 309 -19.62 37.15 16.02
C PHE A 309 -19.38 37.71 14.61
N MET A 310 -19.59 36.90 13.56
CA MET A 310 -19.49 37.36 12.18
C MET A 310 -20.49 38.47 11.86
N VAL A 311 -21.73 38.36 12.32
CA VAL A 311 -22.77 39.39 12.12
C VAL A 311 -22.39 40.69 12.84
N LEU A 312 -21.93 40.62 14.09
CA LEU A 312 -21.47 41.80 14.82
C LEU A 312 -20.26 42.46 14.16
N PHE A 313 -19.32 41.66 13.66
CA PHE A 313 -18.15 42.16 12.94
C PHE A 313 -18.54 42.85 11.63
N LEU A 314 -19.44 42.25 10.84
CA LEU A 314 -19.99 42.86 9.64
C LEU A 314 -20.77 44.15 9.95
N TRP A 315 -21.54 44.17 11.04
CA TRP A 315 -22.29 45.35 11.48
C TRP A 315 -21.35 46.50 11.88
N ALA A 316 -20.25 46.21 12.58
CA ALA A 316 -19.21 47.19 12.89
C ALA A 316 -18.52 47.76 11.64
N ILE A 317 -18.28 46.92 10.63
CA ILE A 317 -17.76 47.38 9.32
C ILE A 317 -18.76 48.32 8.65
N ILE A 318 -20.05 48.00 8.64
CA ILE A 318 -21.08 48.84 8.03
C ILE A 318 -21.17 50.19 8.75
N ILE A 319 -21.18 50.21 10.08
CA ILE A 319 -21.21 51.46 10.87
C ILE A 319 -19.98 52.32 10.57
N SER A 320 -18.78 51.73 10.57
CA SER A 320 -17.54 52.47 10.29
C SER A 320 -17.45 52.99 8.85
N ARG A 321 -18.14 52.34 7.90
CA ARG A 321 -18.28 52.86 6.52
C ARG A 321 -19.30 53.99 6.39
N HIS A 322 -20.32 54.04 7.25
CA HIS A 322 -21.33 55.12 7.26
C HIS A 322 -20.94 56.33 8.12
N THR A 323 -19.84 56.28 8.89
CA THR A 323 -19.27 57.45 9.58
C THR A 323 -18.41 58.36 8.70
N VAL A 324 -18.43 58.19 7.37
CA VAL A 324 -17.84 59.14 6.43
C VAL A 324 -18.94 60.05 5.88
N PHE A 325 -19.17 61.17 6.56
CA PHE A 325 -19.84 62.34 5.97
C PHE A 325 -18.79 63.32 5.41
N PRO A 326 -19.16 64.08 4.37
CA PRO A 326 -18.26 64.62 3.36
C PRO A 326 -17.51 65.88 3.82
N ALA A 327 -16.36 66.10 3.18
CA ALA A 327 -15.56 67.32 3.26
C ALA A 327 -16.29 68.51 2.63
N GLU A 328 -16.21 69.69 3.26
CA GLU A 328 -15.75 70.96 2.63
C GLU A 328 -15.93 72.16 3.59
N PHE A 329 -14.82 72.86 3.84
CA PHE A 329 -14.82 74.26 4.27
C PHE A 329 -14.00 75.06 3.25
N PRO A 330 -14.59 76.08 2.61
CA PRO A 330 -13.85 77.32 2.37
C PRO A 330 -14.64 78.58 2.79
N VAL A 331 -14.19 79.14 3.91
CA VAL A 331 -13.93 80.56 4.29
C VAL A 331 -14.44 81.74 3.41
N LYS A 332 -15.36 82.54 4.02
CA LYS A 332 -15.51 84.05 4.11
C LYS A 332 -15.99 84.90 2.90
N PRO A 333 -16.40 86.19 3.08
CA PRO A 333 -16.60 87.03 4.31
C PRO A 333 -18.00 87.71 4.43
N VAL A 334 -18.49 88.00 5.66
CA VAL A 334 -18.67 89.33 6.35
C VAL A 334 -19.64 90.28 5.58
N ASP A 335 -20.75 90.75 6.16
CA ASP A 335 -20.74 92.10 6.74
C ASP A 335 -21.90 92.46 7.70
N PHE A 336 -21.58 93.50 8.45
CA PHE A 336 -22.08 94.03 9.71
C PHE A 336 -23.58 94.27 9.91
N ARG A 337 -23.98 93.97 11.14
CA ARG A 337 -25.06 94.55 11.94
C ARG A 337 -24.46 95.84 12.58
N TYR A 338 -25.10 96.99 12.85
CA TYR A 338 -26.45 97.44 13.25
C TYR A 338 -26.51 98.96 12.91
N GLU A 339 -27.61 99.69 12.83
CA GLU A 339 -28.66 99.91 13.83
C GLU A 339 -29.88 100.63 13.20
N LYS A 340 -30.97 100.55 13.94
CA LYS A 340 -32.41 100.70 13.69
C LYS A 340 -32.87 102.16 13.70
N ILE A 341 -34.02 102.46 13.08
CA ILE A 341 -35.15 103.22 13.67
C ILE A 341 -36.41 102.98 12.83
N ASN A 342 -37.52 102.71 13.53
CA ASN A 342 -38.87 102.56 13.01
C ASN A 342 -39.49 103.94 12.73
N VAL A 343 -40.27 104.06 11.65
CA VAL A 343 -41.47 104.92 11.66
C VAL A 343 -42.57 104.25 10.81
N VAL A 344 -43.72 104.10 11.45
CA VAL A 344 -45.01 103.60 10.96
C VAL A 344 -45.68 104.69 10.11
N VAL A 345 -46.51 104.33 9.12
CA VAL A 345 -47.90 104.82 8.93
C VAL A 345 -48.52 104.16 7.70
N GLU A 346 -49.83 103.93 7.85
CA GLU A 346 -50.77 103.11 7.11
C GLU A 346 -51.00 103.45 5.62
N LYS A 347 -51.44 102.38 4.93
CA LYS A 347 -52.57 102.32 3.98
C LYS A 347 -53.36 103.63 3.80
N ASP A 348 -53.58 104.05 2.56
CA ASP A 348 -54.66 103.46 1.77
C ASP A 348 -54.64 103.90 0.31
N ALA A 349 -55.30 103.05 -0.48
CA ALA A 349 -56.17 103.34 -1.62
C ALA A 349 -55.67 104.17 -2.83
N ASP A 350 -55.84 103.49 -3.96
CA ASP A 350 -56.66 103.92 -5.10
C ASP A 350 -56.04 104.60 -6.32
N SER A 351 -56.56 104.11 -7.46
CA SER A 351 -56.87 104.84 -8.69
C SER A 351 -55.70 105.45 -9.50
N VAL A 352 -55.40 104.88 -10.67
CA VAL A 352 -55.99 105.21 -11.98
C VAL A 352 -55.50 106.54 -12.57
N LYS A 353 -54.76 106.38 -13.68
CA LYS A 353 -54.66 107.21 -14.90
C LYS A 353 -54.58 108.74 -14.77
N LYS A 354 -53.55 109.31 -15.41
CA LYS A 354 -53.67 109.77 -16.80
C LYS A 354 -52.35 109.68 -17.53
#